data_AF-A0A926TL73-F1
#
_entry.id   AF-A0A926TL73-F1
#
_cell.length_a   1.000
_cell.length_b   1.000
_cell.length_c   1.000
_cell.angle_alpha   90.00
_cell.angle_beta   90.00
_cell.angle_gamma   90.00
#
_symmetry.space_group_name_H-M   'P 1'
#
loop_
_entity.id
_entity.type
_entity.pdbx_description
1 polymer ?
#
loop_
_entity_poly.entity_id
_entity_poly.type
_entity_poly.pdbx_seq_one_letter_code
_entity_poly.pdbx_strand_id
1 'polypeptide(L)'
;MNALLASLVPFGVSADSRAETLQRHWDDTEASAEALLMEYMALAMSPRQSLFKRHMLRSLLELDKNTIALTLYEQTLNAQAWAIYRVRRLKLGKNQYWWSLAVVSTGSRVECEQTIHAMNGQTASTATHARHVLESRWNGDLPWREHFLVAAPHLVAAKE
;
A
#
# COMPACT_ATOMS: atom_id res chain seq x y z
N MET A 1 -11.87 14.70 -0.04
CA MET A 1 -10.62 14.43 0.69
C MET A 1 -10.94 13.32 1.69
N ASN A 2 -10.47 12.09 1.50
CA ASN A 2 -10.87 10.96 2.35
C ASN A 2 -10.10 11.01 3.67
N ALA A 3 -10.79 11.36 4.77
CA ALA A 3 -10.24 11.50 6.11
C ALA A 3 -9.54 10.22 6.64
N LEU A 4 -9.89 9.05 6.09
CA LEU A 4 -9.33 7.76 6.51
C LEU A 4 -7.90 7.47 6.04
N LEU A 5 -7.40 8.12 4.97
CA LEU A 5 -6.02 7.89 4.48
C LEU A 5 -5.04 8.99 4.93
N ALA A 6 -5.55 10.19 5.26
CA ALA A 6 -4.72 11.29 5.74
C ALA A 6 -4.29 11.10 7.20
N SER A 7 -4.98 10.27 7.98
CA SER A 7 -4.61 9.96 9.37
C SER A 7 -3.61 8.80 9.50
N LEU A 8 -3.21 8.16 8.39
CA LEU A 8 -2.44 6.90 8.39
C LEU A 8 -0.93 7.06 8.14
N VAL A 9 -0.43 8.28 7.95
CA VAL A 9 1.01 8.52 7.79
C VAL A 9 1.39 9.72 8.67
N PRO A 10 2.00 9.52 9.85
CA PRO A 10 2.18 10.60 10.82
C PRO A 10 3.25 11.62 10.41
N PHE A 11 4.02 11.37 9.35
CA PHE A 11 5.26 12.08 9.09
C PHE A 11 5.31 12.64 7.66
N GLY A 12 4.73 13.83 7.46
CA GLY A 12 5.01 14.64 6.29
C GLY A 12 6.48 15.11 6.31
N VAL A 13 7.15 15.10 5.15
CA VAL A 13 8.58 15.48 5.04
C VAL A 13 8.71 16.82 4.31
N SER A 14 9.31 17.84 4.94
CA SER A 14 9.85 19.03 4.27
C SER A 14 11.38 18.92 4.15
N ALA A 15 11.99 19.67 3.23
CA ALA A 15 13.41 19.50 2.87
C ALA A 15 14.38 19.82 4.03
N ASP A 16 14.07 20.85 4.83
CA ASP A 16 14.83 21.22 6.04
C ASP A 16 14.57 20.27 7.23
N SER A 17 13.54 19.41 7.13
CA SER A 17 13.14 18.48 8.19
C SER A 17 13.60 17.04 7.93
N ARG A 18 14.38 16.75 6.87
CA ARG A 18 14.66 15.35 6.50
C ARG A 18 15.51 14.64 7.54
N ALA A 19 16.57 15.27 8.02
CA ALA A 19 17.43 14.69 9.07
C ALA A 19 16.66 14.50 10.38
N GLU A 20 15.83 15.46 10.75
CA GLU A 20 14.95 15.37 11.93
C GLU A 20 13.90 14.26 11.78
N THR A 21 13.31 14.10 10.59
CA THR A 21 12.39 13.00 10.29
C THR A 21 13.09 11.65 10.39
N LEU A 22 14.30 11.51 9.85
CA LEU A 22 15.07 10.27 9.95
C LEU A 22 15.44 9.97 11.41
N GLN A 23 15.82 10.98 12.18
CA GLN A 23 16.09 10.83 13.62
C GLN A 23 14.86 10.35 14.37
N ARG A 24 13.67 10.90 14.10
CA ARG A 24 12.41 10.42 14.69
C ARG A 24 12.16 8.92 14.42
N HIS A 25 12.55 8.44 13.24
CA HIS A 25 12.44 7.02 12.90
C HIS A 25 13.50 6.13 13.59
N TRP A 26 14.62 6.70 14.01
CA TRP A 26 15.60 6.03 14.88
C TRP A 26 15.15 6.02 16.34
N ASP A 27 14.56 7.11 16.81
CA ASP A 27 14.09 7.25 18.19
C ASP A 27 12.92 6.31 18.49
N ASP A 28 12.08 6.03 17.48
CA ASP A 28 10.95 5.09 17.59
C ASP A 28 10.87 4.13 16.39
N THR A 29 11.59 3.03 16.50
CA THR A 29 11.68 2.02 15.43
C THR A 29 10.43 1.15 15.31
N GLU A 30 9.64 1.00 16.39
CA GLU A 30 8.37 0.26 16.38
C GLU A 30 7.29 1.05 15.63
N ALA A 31 7.11 2.33 15.96
CA ALA A 31 6.19 3.20 15.23
C ALA A 31 6.61 3.35 13.75
N SER A 32 7.91 3.29 13.47
CA SER A 32 8.42 3.27 12.11
C SER A 32 8.03 2.01 11.35
N ALA A 33 8.08 0.84 11.99
CA ALA A 33 7.63 -0.42 11.41
C ALA A 33 6.11 -0.43 11.14
N GLU A 34 5.32 0.12 12.05
CA GLU A 34 3.87 0.31 11.85
C GLU A 34 3.59 1.25 10.68
N ALA A 35 4.30 2.37 10.58
CA ALA A 35 4.15 3.31 9.48
C ALA A 35 4.49 2.66 8.13
N LEU A 36 5.51 1.80 8.07
CA LEU A 36 5.83 1.00 6.88
C LEU A 36 4.71 0.03 6.51
N LEU A 37 4.07 -0.61 7.49
CA LEU A 37 2.92 -1.49 7.26
C LEU A 37 1.70 -0.71 6.71
N MET A 38 1.46 0.50 7.23
CA MET A 38 0.41 1.38 6.72
C MET A 38 0.70 1.85 5.29
N GLU A 39 1.95 2.23 4.99
CA GLU A 39 2.41 2.55 3.62
C GLU A 39 2.21 1.35 2.69
N TYR A 40 2.59 0.15 3.12
CA TYR A 40 2.39 -1.08 2.35
C TYR A 40 0.91 -1.28 1.99
N MET A 41 0.00 -1.15 2.95
CA MET A 41 -1.44 -1.29 2.74
C MET A 41 -2.00 -0.20 1.82
N ALA A 42 -1.58 1.05 2.00
CA ALA A 42 -2.00 2.16 1.17
C ALA A 42 -1.59 1.95 -0.29
N LEU A 43 -0.36 1.49 -0.54
CA LEU A 43 0.15 1.18 -1.86
C LEU A 43 -0.51 -0.06 -2.47
N ALA A 44 -0.79 -1.10 -1.68
CA ALA A 44 -1.53 -2.28 -2.13
C ALA A 44 -2.88 -1.89 -2.74
N MET A 45 -3.65 -1.04 -2.04
CA MET A 45 -5.00 -0.62 -2.44
C MET A 45 -5.04 0.58 -3.40
N SER A 46 -3.97 1.36 -3.46
CA SER A 46 -3.91 2.63 -4.20
C SER A 46 -2.56 2.82 -4.92
N PRO A 47 -2.20 1.92 -5.86
CA PRO A 47 -0.85 1.89 -6.45
C PRO A 47 -0.45 3.18 -7.18
N ARG A 48 -1.43 4.01 -7.58
CA ARG A 48 -1.21 5.26 -8.33
C ARG A 48 -1.46 6.53 -7.50
N GLN A 49 -1.66 6.41 -6.19
CA GLN A 49 -1.97 7.56 -5.35
C GLN A 49 -0.78 8.53 -5.30
N SER A 50 -1.05 9.82 -5.48
CA SER A 50 -0.02 10.85 -5.59
C SER A 50 0.82 11.05 -4.33
N LEU A 51 0.31 10.60 -3.17
CA LEU A 51 0.98 10.75 -1.88
C LEU A 51 2.38 10.11 -1.88
N PHE A 52 2.56 9.00 -2.59
CA PHE A 52 3.80 8.20 -2.58
C PHE A 52 4.68 8.44 -3.82
N LYS A 53 4.38 9.44 -4.65
CA LYS A 53 5.08 9.68 -5.94
C LYS A 53 6.49 10.25 -5.81
N ARG A 54 6.86 10.81 -4.66
CA ARG A 54 8.16 11.49 -4.48
C ARG A 54 9.13 10.70 -3.62
N HIS A 55 8.71 10.20 -2.45
CA HIS A 55 9.55 9.35 -1.60
C HIS A 55 8.65 8.39 -0.81
N MET A 56 8.87 7.09 -0.97
CA MET A 56 8.31 6.07 -0.08
C MET A 56 9.13 6.04 1.20
N LEU A 57 8.47 5.93 2.36
CA LEU A 57 9.13 5.79 3.66
C LEU A 57 10.12 4.63 3.63
N ARG A 58 9.75 3.49 3.04
CA ARG A 58 10.65 2.35 2.86
C ARG A 58 11.97 2.74 2.20
N SER A 59 11.92 3.44 1.07
CA SER A 59 13.12 3.87 0.36
C SER A 59 13.95 4.89 1.14
N LEU A 60 13.32 5.72 1.96
CA LEU A 60 14.02 6.65 2.85
C LEU A 60 14.81 5.89 3.93
N LEU A 61 14.18 4.90 4.57
CA LEU A 61 14.81 4.11 5.64
C LEU A 61 15.87 3.14 5.10
N GLU A 62 15.69 2.61 3.89
CA GLU A 62 16.71 1.82 3.18
C GLU A 62 17.97 2.68 2.89
N LEU A 63 17.78 3.92 2.42
CA LEU A 63 18.90 4.83 2.16
C LEU A 63 19.62 5.26 3.45
N ASP A 64 18.84 5.48 4.52
CA ASP A 64 19.35 5.83 5.86
C ASP A 64 19.95 4.63 6.62
N LYS A 65 19.79 3.41 6.10
CA LYS A 65 20.24 2.15 6.73
C LYS A 65 19.67 1.94 8.13
N ASN A 66 18.43 2.36 8.37
CA ASN A 66 17.71 2.04 9.60
C ASN A 66 17.24 0.57 9.56
N THR A 67 18.20 -0.34 9.70
CA THR A 67 18.00 -1.79 9.60
C THR A 67 17.12 -2.33 10.71
N ILE A 68 17.05 -1.65 11.87
CA ILE A 68 16.20 -2.02 12.99
C ILE A 68 14.73 -1.87 12.60
N ALA A 69 14.32 -0.68 12.16
CA ALA A 69 12.94 -0.45 11.71
C ALA A 69 12.55 -1.35 10.53
N LEU A 70 13.46 -1.58 9.58
CA LEU A 70 13.23 -2.48 8.44
C LEU A 70 13.05 -3.94 8.89
N THR A 71 13.83 -4.40 9.87
CA THR A 71 13.71 -5.76 10.42
C THR A 71 12.41 -5.93 11.18
N LEU A 72 12.06 -4.97 12.05
CA LEU A 72 10.78 -4.96 12.77
C LEU A 72 9.59 -4.92 11.81
N TYR A 73 9.69 -4.15 10.73
CA TYR A 73 8.68 -4.14 9.68
C TYR A 73 8.49 -5.50 9.02
N GLU A 74 9.57 -6.18 8.58
CA GLU A 74 9.44 -7.50 7.96
C GLU A 74 8.91 -8.56 8.95
N GLN A 75 9.32 -8.50 10.23
CA GLN A 75 8.75 -9.34 11.29
C GLN A 75 7.25 -9.10 11.45
N THR A 76 6.84 -7.82 11.54
CA THR A 76 5.45 -7.42 11.68
C THR A 76 4.62 -7.88 10.49
N LEU A 77 5.14 -7.69 9.27
CA LEU A 77 4.50 -8.08 8.02
C LEU A 77 4.30 -9.59 7.92
N ASN A 78 5.30 -10.38 8.32
CA ASN A 78 5.24 -11.84 8.31
C ASN A 78 4.35 -12.42 9.42
N ALA A 79 4.12 -11.68 10.51
CA ALA A 79 3.22 -12.08 11.58
C ALA A 79 1.73 -11.87 11.24
N GLN A 80 1.40 -11.07 10.21
CA GLN A 80 0.01 -10.82 9.85
C GLN A 80 -0.62 -12.03 9.16
N ALA A 81 -1.92 -12.23 9.38
CA ALA A 81 -2.74 -12.99 8.44
C ALA A 81 -2.81 -12.27 7.09
N TRP A 82 -3.03 -13.00 6.00
CA TRP A 82 -3.11 -12.42 4.66
C TRP A 82 -4.46 -12.66 4.02
N ALA A 83 -4.80 -11.78 3.08
CA ALA A 83 -6.01 -11.86 2.29
C ALA A 83 -5.76 -11.45 0.84
N ILE A 84 -6.57 -12.00 -0.05
CA ILE A 84 -6.74 -11.48 -1.39
C ILE A 84 -7.91 -10.53 -1.38
N TYR A 85 -7.66 -9.29 -1.76
CA TYR A 85 -8.68 -8.26 -1.88
C TYR A 85 -9.03 -8.02 -3.33
N ARG A 86 -10.32 -7.84 -3.60
CA ARG A 86 -10.84 -7.24 -4.82
C ARG A 86 -11.02 -5.75 -4.60
N VAL A 87 -10.27 -4.95 -5.34
CA VAL A 87 -10.29 -3.50 -5.27
C VAL A 87 -10.92 -2.95 -6.53
N ARG A 88 -11.92 -2.08 -6.36
CA ARG A 88 -12.55 -1.31 -7.44
C ARG A 88 -12.42 0.17 -7.11
N ARG A 89 -11.94 0.97 -8.06
CA ARG A 89 -11.77 2.42 -7.89
C ARG A 89 -12.34 3.14 -9.10
N LEU A 90 -13.09 4.21 -8.83
CA LEU A 90 -13.72 5.04 -9.83
C LEU A 90 -13.42 6.49 -9.52
N LYS A 91 -12.90 7.22 -10.51
CA LYS A 91 -12.76 8.67 -10.44
C LYS A 91 -13.55 9.30 -11.58
N LEU A 92 -14.55 10.12 -11.24
CA LEU A 92 -15.38 10.84 -12.20
C LEU A 92 -14.97 12.32 -12.36
N GLY A 93 -14.21 12.88 -11.41
CA GLY A 93 -13.94 14.32 -11.33
C GLY A 93 -12.87 14.69 -10.30
N LYS A 94 -12.59 16.00 -10.16
CA LYS A 94 -11.54 16.54 -9.25
C LYS A 94 -11.71 16.07 -7.80
N ASN A 95 -12.94 15.86 -7.34
CA ASN A 95 -13.29 15.40 -5.99
C ASN A 95 -14.32 14.26 -5.96
N GLN A 96 -14.59 13.66 -7.12
CA GLN A 96 -15.59 12.61 -7.27
C GLN A 96 -14.87 11.27 -7.38
N TYR A 97 -14.71 10.62 -6.25
CA TYR A 97 -13.93 9.40 -6.09
C TYR A 97 -14.72 8.38 -5.27
N TRP A 98 -14.86 7.18 -5.80
CA TRP A 98 -15.47 6.04 -5.14
C TRP A 98 -14.52 4.87 -5.18
N TRP A 99 -14.65 3.99 -4.18
CA TRP A 99 -13.93 2.75 -4.14
C TRP A 99 -14.73 1.71 -3.38
N SER A 100 -14.50 0.46 -3.74
CA SER A 100 -15.04 -0.71 -3.05
C SER A 100 -13.90 -1.70 -2.85
N LEU A 101 -13.93 -2.36 -1.70
CA LEU A 101 -12.97 -3.35 -1.24
C LEU A 101 -13.73 -4.57 -0.74
N ALA A 102 -13.46 -5.73 -1.33
CA ALA A 102 -14.02 -7.00 -0.86
C ALA A 102 -12.90 -8.00 -0.57
N VAL A 103 -13.00 -8.73 0.54
CA VAL A 103 -12.15 -9.88 0.82
C VAL A 103 -12.64 -11.05 -0.04
N VAL A 104 -11.75 -11.61 -0.86
CA VAL A 104 -12.05 -12.74 -1.76
C VAL A 104 -11.69 -14.07 -1.09
N SER A 105 -10.52 -14.11 -0.47
CA SER A 105 -10.03 -15.26 0.29
C SER A 105 -9.03 -14.79 1.34
N THR A 106 -8.76 -15.66 2.31
CA THR A 106 -7.73 -15.47 3.34
C THR A 106 -6.77 -16.66 3.32
N GLY A 107 -5.57 -16.48 3.85
CA GLY A 107 -4.55 -17.52 3.93
C GLY A 107 -3.22 -16.99 4.43
N SER A 108 -2.16 -17.77 4.23
CA SER A 108 -0.79 -17.29 4.43
C SER A 108 -0.38 -16.31 3.33
N ARG A 109 0.70 -15.55 3.58
CA ARG A 109 1.32 -14.66 2.59
C ARG A 109 1.62 -15.39 1.28
N VAL A 110 2.31 -16.52 1.39
CA VAL A 110 2.78 -17.30 0.24
C VAL A 110 1.60 -17.81 -0.58
N GLU A 111 0.57 -18.36 0.06
CA GLU A 111 -0.62 -18.85 -0.65
C GLU A 111 -1.34 -17.72 -1.39
N CYS A 112 -1.50 -16.56 -0.75
CA CYS A 112 -2.18 -15.42 -1.36
C CYS A 112 -1.37 -14.86 -2.55
N GLU A 113 -0.06 -14.66 -2.38
CA GLU A 113 0.83 -14.18 -3.45
C GLU A 113 0.88 -15.18 -4.62
N GLN A 114 1.04 -16.47 -4.36
CA GLN A 114 1.03 -17.52 -5.38
C GLN A 114 -0.31 -17.59 -6.12
N THR A 115 -1.42 -17.46 -5.40
CA THR A 115 -2.75 -17.42 -6.01
C THR A 115 -2.87 -16.25 -7.00
N ILE A 116 -2.37 -15.07 -6.65
CA ILE A 116 -2.34 -13.91 -7.57
C ILE A 116 -1.41 -14.19 -8.76
N HIS A 117 -0.23 -14.74 -8.55
CA HIS A 117 0.73 -15.03 -9.61
C HIS A 117 0.24 -16.12 -10.59
N ALA A 118 -0.56 -17.08 -10.11
CA ALA A 118 -1.13 -18.14 -10.92
C ALA A 118 -2.33 -17.68 -11.79
N MET A 119 -2.86 -16.47 -11.58
CA MET A 119 -3.98 -15.97 -12.38
C MET A 119 -3.53 -15.60 -13.82
N ASN A 120 -4.21 -16.19 -14.80
CA ASN A 120 -4.02 -15.86 -16.21
C ASN A 120 -4.54 -14.45 -16.53
N GLY A 121 -3.73 -13.63 -17.22
CA GLY A 121 -4.11 -12.28 -17.66
C GLY A 121 -3.01 -11.25 -17.45
N GLN A 122 -3.36 -9.96 -17.38
CA GLN A 122 -2.38 -8.89 -17.13
C GLN A 122 -2.01 -8.85 -15.64
N THR A 123 -0.90 -9.51 -15.32
CA THR A 123 -0.27 -9.38 -14.01
C THR A 123 0.58 -8.11 -14.00
N ALA A 124 0.10 -7.08 -13.29
CA ALA A 124 0.90 -5.89 -12.99
C ALA A 124 1.47 -6.03 -11.56
N SER A 125 2.31 -7.04 -11.36
CA SER A 125 3.04 -7.17 -10.11
C SER A 125 4.14 -6.12 -10.09
N THR A 126 4.12 -5.24 -9.08
CA THR A 126 5.29 -4.44 -8.73
C THR A 126 6.18 -5.29 -7.81
N ALA A 127 7.47 -5.00 -7.73
CA ALA A 127 8.43 -5.78 -6.92
C ALA A 127 7.99 -6.00 -5.45
N THR A 128 7.10 -5.15 -4.92
CA THR A 128 6.62 -5.15 -3.53
C THR A 128 5.21 -5.73 -3.33
N HIS A 129 4.41 -5.90 -4.38
CA HIS A 129 2.97 -6.24 -4.24
C HIS A 129 2.50 -7.13 -5.38
N ALA A 130 2.06 -8.34 -5.04
CA ALA A 130 1.42 -9.24 -5.99
C ALA A 130 0.04 -8.69 -6.36
N ARG A 131 -0.13 -8.27 -7.63
CA ARG A 131 -1.40 -7.78 -8.18
C ARG A 131 -1.75 -8.42 -9.51
N HIS A 132 -3.03 -8.69 -9.67
CA HIS A 132 -3.63 -9.12 -10.92
C HIS A 132 -4.66 -8.08 -11.38
N VAL A 133 -4.44 -7.46 -12.53
CA VAL A 133 -5.28 -6.36 -13.04
C VAL A 133 -6.37 -6.92 -13.93
N LEU A 134 -7.62 -6.67 -13.55
CA LEU A 134 -8.81 -7.09 -14.29
C LEU A 134 -9.26 -6.00 -15.28
N GLU A 135 -9.23 -4.73 -14.85
CA GLU A 135 -9.51 -3.59 -15.70
C GLU A 135 -8.63 -2.40 -15.26
N SER A 136 -8.05 -1.70 -16.24
CA SER A 136 -7.36 -0.43 -16.01
C SER A 136 -7.65 0.52 -17.16
N ARG A 137 -8.59 1.45 -16.96
CA ARG A 137 -8.82 2.58 -17.86
C ARG A 137 -8.19 3.81 -17.28
N TRP A 138 -6.94 4.02 -17.69
CA TRP A 138 -6.14 5.16 -17.31
C TRP A 138 -5.41 5.68 -18.56
N ASN A 139 -6.08 6.55 -19.28
CA ASN A 139 -5.64 7.09 -20.57
C ASN A 139 -5.84 8.62 -20.64
N GLY A 140 -5.73 9.30 -19.49
CA GLY A 140 -5.78 10.75 -19.40
C GLY A 140 -7.18 11.33 -19.17
N ASP A 141 -8.22 10.69 -19.70
CA ASP A 141 -9.60 11.22 -19.65
C ASP A 141 -10.45 10.55 -18.58
N LEU A 142 -11.23 11.36 -17.86
CA LEU A 142 -12.23 10.85 -16.92
C LEU A 142 -13.42 10.23 -17.69
N PRO A 143 -14.05 9.17 -17.17
CA PRO A 143 -13.80 8.56 -15.86
C PRO A 143 -12.66 7.53 -15.88
N TRP A 144 -11.82 7.56 -14.84
CA TRP A 144 -10.82 6.50 -14.65
C TRP A 144 -11.41 5.36 -13.82
N ARG A 145 -11.11 4.13 -14.23
CA ARG A 145 -11.55 2.91 -13.56
C ARG A 145 -10.38 1.97 -13.35
N GLU A 146 -10.26 1.47 -12.13
CA GLU A 146 -9.31 0.43 -11.77
C GLU A 146 -10.08 -0.71 -11.12
N HIS A 147 -9.82 -1.94 -11.57
CA HIS A 147 -10.34 -3.15 -10.96
C HIS A 147 -9.21 -4.17 -10.93
N PHE A 148 -8.83 -4.61 -9.73
CA PHE A 148 -7.73 -5.54 -9.56
C PHE A 148 -7.89 -6.40 -8.33
N LEU A 149 -7.16 -7.51 -8.31
CA LEU A 149 -6.95 -8.36 -7.15
C LEU A 149 -5.55 -8.08 -6.59
N VAL A 150 -5.41 -8.04 -5.27
CA VAL A 150 -4.13 -7.80 -4.58
C VAL A 150 -4.03 -8.70 -3.36
N ALA A 151 -2.87 -9.34 -3.19
CA ALA A 151 -2.51 -10.00 -1.94
C ALA A 151 -1.92 -8.95 -0.97
N ALA A 152 -2.45 -8.89 0.25
CA ALA A 152 -1.97 -7.97 1.27
C ALA A 152 -2.33 -8.48 2.70
N PRO A 153 -1.69 -7.93 3.75
CA PRO A 153 -2.10 -8.19 5.13
C PRO A 153 -3.60 -8.01 5.38
N HIS A 154 -4.17 -8.86 6.22
CA HIS A 154 -5.59 -8.88 6.54
C HIS A 154 -5.97 -7.87 7.63
N LEU A 155 -5.71 -6.58 7.36
CA LEU A 155 -5.86 -5.49 8.34
C LEU A 155 -7.07 -4.59 8.10
N VAL A 156 -7.73 -4.72 6.95
CA VAL A 156 -8.82 -3.82 6.55
C VAL A 156 -10.08 -4.64 6.31
N ALA A 157 -11.16 -4.26 6.99
CA ALA A 157 -12.47 -4.85 6.76
C ALA A 157 -13.00 -4.52 5.36
N ALA A 158 -13.88 -5.38 4.83
CA ALA A 158 -14.57 -5.12 3.57
C ALA A 158 -15.32 -3.77 3.64
N LYS A 159 -15.36 -3.07 2.51
CA LYS A 159 -16.02 -1.77 2.38
C LYS A 159 -16.73 -1.69 1.03
N GLU A 160 -18.03 -1.45 1.09
CA GLU A 160 -18.88 -1.25 -0.09
C GLU A 160 -19.05 0.24 -0.42
#